data_AF-U2E3H5-F1
#
_entry.id   AF-U2E3H5-F1
#
_cell.length_a   1.000
_cell.length_b   1.000
_cell.length_c   1.000
_cell.angle_alpha   90.00
_cell.angle_beta   90.00
_cell.angle_gamma   90.00
#
_symmetry.space_group_name_H-M   'P 1'
#
loop_
_entity.id
_entity.type
_entity.pdbx_description
1 polymer ?
#
loop_
_entity_poly.entity_id
_entity_poly.type
_entity_poly.pdbx_seq_one_letter_code
_entity_poly.pdbx_strand_id
1 'polypeptide(L)'
;MGTGEHEEATWRERFGFEEPYDDQADAIETAIAAGRRQGFLAMEGPCGTGKTMAALTAGATLVREDDYERLLVVTPVKQQRRQFVADLRQLNAGLDEPLAGVALVGKRDLCPYGREDVFPPDSGVHDRCEDLRENTAELVESDGSSDDRPVADAVIRPRNDDVWWDPQTGSDLAKAARPGGIGQQAVAGALSTAGAESPYRRTQPTAPDDIGG
;
A
#
# COMPACT_ATOMS: atom_id res chain seq x y z
N MET A 1 -37.73 20.10 4.35
CA MET A 1 -37.01 20.98 5.30
C MET A 1 -36.63 20.10 6.48
N GLY A 2 -35.54 19.33 6.33
CA GLY A 2 -35.19 18.25 7.28
C GLY A 2 -34.04 17.34 6.83
N THR A 3 -33.58 17.44 5.58
CA THR A 3 -32.37 16.75 5.12
C THR A 3 -31.09 17.54 5.43
N GLY A 4 -31.10 18.87 5.23
CA GLY A 4 -29.92 19.72 5.45
C GLY A 4 -29.37 19.74 6.88
N GLU A 5 -30.23 19.73 7.91
CA GLU A 5 -29.78 19.68 9.32
C GLU A 5 -29.18 18.33 9.72
N HIS A 6 -29.61 17.22 9.08
CA HIS A 6 -29.00 15.90 9.27
C HIS A 6 -27.68 15.75 8.51
N GLU A 7 -27.55 16.40 7.35
CA GLU A 7 -26.31 16.43 6.56
C GLU A 7 -25.21 17.19 7.30
N GLU A 8 -25.55 18.34 7.87
CA GLU A 8 -24.64 19.16 8.67
C GLU A 8 -24.13 18.44 9.93
N ALA A 9 -24.94 17.57 10.53
CA ALA A 9 -24.56 16.82 11.72
C ALA A 9 -23.58 15.68 11.42
N THR A 10 -23.73 15.01 10.27
CA THR A 10 -23.06 13.73 9.99
C THR A 10 -21.61 13.88 9.53
N TRP A 11 -21.31 14.83 8.66
CA TRP A 11 -19.92 15.02 8.23
C TRP A 11 -19.05 15.61 9.34
N ARG A 12 -19.63 16.41 10.25
CA ARG A 12 -18.92 17.03 11.38
C ARG A 12 -18.39 16.01 12.37
N GLU A 13 -19.14 14.92 12.62
CA GLU A 13 -18.69 13.78 13.44
C GLU A 13 -17.43 13.09 12.87
N ARG A 14 -17.19 13.26 11.56
CA ARG A 14 -16.05 12.67 10.85
C ARG A 14 -14.94 13.67 10.57
N PHE A 15 -15.10 14.93 10.96
CA PHE A 15 -14.09 15.93 10.73
C PHE A 15 -12.89 15.72 11.67
N GLY A 16 -11.67 15.81 11.14
CA GLY A 16 -10.47 15.45 11.90
C GLY A 16 -10.04 16.44 12.99
N PHE A 17 -10.75 17.56 13.17
CA PHE A 17 -10.43 18.59 14.16
C PHE A 17 -11.70 19.01 14.92
N GLU A 18 -11.54 19.80 15.98
CA GLU A 18 -12.66 20.27 16.81
C GLU A 18 -13.68 21.08 16.01
N GLU A 19 -13.21 22.03 15.19
CA GLU A 19 -14.07 22.84 14.33
C GLU A 19 -13.44 23.09 12.96
N PRO A 20 -14.23 23.05 11.88
CA PRO A 20 -13.81 23.46 10.54
C PRO A 20 -13.77 24.97 10.42
N TYR A 21 -12.97 25.49 9.49
CA TYR A 21 -13.14 26.89 9.05
C TYR A 21 -14.45 27.03 8.25
N ASP A 22 -15.05 28.23 8.25
CA ASP A 22 -16.30 28.50 7.51
C ASP A 22 -16.19 28.06 6.03
N ASP A 23 -15.14 28.49 5.34
CA ASP A 23 -14.88 28.13 3.94
C ASP A 23 -14.67 26.60 3.73
N GLN A 24 -14.26 25.86 4.77
CA GLN A 24 -14.12 24.40 4.70
C GLN A 24 -15.47 23.69 4.84
N ALA A 25 -16.36 24.18 5.69
CA ALA A 25 -17.69 23.61 5.84
C ALA A 25 -18.45 23.68 4.50
N ASP A 26 -18.48 24.86 3.88
CA ASP A 26 -19.08 25.07 2.56
C ASP A 26 -18.47 24.16 1.49
N ALA A 27 -17.14 23.99 1.53
CA ALA A 27 -16.41 23.10 0.63
C ALA A 27 -16.81 21.63 0.80
N ILE A 28 -16.95 21.16 2.04
CA ILE A 28 -17.36 19.79 2.37
C ILE A 28 -18.78 19.53 1.89
N GLU A 29 -19.72 20.42 2.24
CA GLU A 29 -21.13 20.29 1.89
C GLU A 29 -21.33 20.32 0.37
N THR A 30 -20.62 21.22 -0.32
CA THR A 30 -20.65 21.28 -1.79
C THR A 30 -20.11 20.00 -2.43
N ALA A 31 -19.05 19.41 -1.87
CA ALA A 31 -18.47 18.16 -2.35
C ALA A 31 -19.39 16.96 -2.12
N ILE A 32 -20.03 16.86 -0.94
CA ILE A 32 -21.03 15.83 -0.64
C ILE A 32 -22.22 15.95 -1.60
N ALA A 33 -22.74 17.16 -1.77
CA ALA A 33 -23.87 17.40 -2.67
C ALA A 33 -23.54 17.06 -4.14
N ALA A 34 -22.31 17.34 -4.59
CA ALA A 34 -21.84 16.93 -5.91
C ALA A 34 -21.73 15.40 -6.05
N GLY A 35 -21.18 14.71 -5.03
CA GLY A 35 -21.07 13.26 -4.98
C GLY A 35 -22.43 12.56 -5.00
N ARG A 36 -23.40 13.03 -4.20
CA ARG A 36 -24.78 12.47 -4.20
C ARG A 36 -25.50 12.62 -5.53
N ARG A 37 -25.20 13.68 -6.29
CA ARG A 37 -25.68 13.85 -7.67
C ARG A 37 -24.86 13.08 -8.70
N GLN A 38 -23.88 12.29 -8.26
CA GLN A 38 -22.93 11.56 -9.10
C GLN A 38 -22.23 12.47 -10.12
N GLY A 39 -21.92 13.71 -9.70
CA GLY A 39 -21.33 14.74 -10.54
C GLY A 39 -19.85 15.01 -10.24
N PHE A 40 -19.33 16.08 -10.83
CA PHE A 40 -17.97 16.56 -10.62
C PHE A 40 -17.97 17.92 -9.91
N LEU A 41 -16.97 18.13 -9.05
CA LEU A 41 -16.69 19.41 -8.41
C LEU A 41 -15.27 19.84 -8.72
N ALA A 42 -15.13 21.06 -9.24
CA ALA A 42 -13.84 21.76 -9.29
C ALA A 42 -13.82 22.79 -8.17
N MET A 43 -12.82 22.71 -7.31
CA MET A 43 -12.68 23.60 -6.16
C MET A 43 -11.33 24.29 -6.21
N GLU A 44 -11.35 25.62 -6.10
CA GLU A 44 -10.18 26.45 -5.91
C GLU A 44 -10.17 26.97 -4.48
N GLY A 45 -9.00 26.97 -3.85
CA GLY A 45 -8.84 27.55 -2.51
C GLY A 45 -7.37 27.80 -2.18
N PRO A 46 -7.07 28.74 -1.27
CA PRO A 46 -5.69 29.10 -0.92
C PRO A 46 -4.90 27.89 -0.38
N CYS A 47 -3.58 27.91 -0.50
CA CYS A 47 -2.73 26.90 0.14
C CYS A 47 -2.90 26.97 1.67
N GLY A 48 -2.95 25.82 2.35
CA GLY A 48 -3.05 25.76 3.81
C GLY A 48 -4.48 25.83 4.38
N THR A 49 -5.51 26.04 3.57
CA THR A 49 -6.92 26.08 4.05
C THR A 49 -7.55 24.70 4.20
N GLY A 50 -6.75 23.65 4.40
CA GLY A 50 -7.22 22.28 4.64
C GLY A 50 -8.13 21.67 3.55
N LYS A 51 -7.93 22.04 2.28
CA LYS A 51 -8.60 21.39 1.13
C LYS A 51 -8.57 19.87 1.18
N THR A 52 -7.44 19.31 1.62
CA THR A 52 -7.26 17.87 1.80
C THR A 52 -8.24 17.31 2.83
N MET A 53 -8.35 17.95 4.01
CA MET A 53 -9.27 17.54 5.06
C MET A 53 -10.73 17.68 4.61
N ALA A 54 -11.08 18.76 3.90
CA ALA A 54 -12.41 18.94 3.33
C ALA A 54 -12.77 17.81 2.36
N ALA A 55 -11.90 17.51 1.40
CA ALA A 55 -12.12 16.44 0.43
C ALA A 55 -12.18 15.05 1.09
N LEU A 56 -11.33 14.78 2.09
CA LEU A 56 -11.34 13.54 2.85
C LEU A 56 -12.62 13.38 3.66
N THR A 57 -13.09 14.43 4.33
CA THR A 57 -14.31 14.40 5.15
C THR A 57 -15.54 14.17 4.28
N ALA A 58 -15.63 14.87 3.15
CA ALA A 58 -16.70 14.64 2.17
C ALA A 58 -16.68 13.21 1.62
N GLY A 59 -15.52 12.72 1.19
CA GLY A 59 -15.36 11.36 0.66
C GLY A 59 -15.66 10.27 1.69
N ALA A 60 -15.22 10.47 2.94
CA ALA A 60 -15.51 9.58 4.06
C ALA A 60 -17.01 9.49 4.36
N THR A 61 -17.70 10.63 4.31
CA THR A 61 -19.15 10.71 4.50
C THR A 61 -19.87 9.93 3.40
N LEU A 62 -19.52 10.20 2.13
CA LEU A 62 -20.10 9.49 0.98
C LEU A 62 -19.85 7.98 1.02
N VAL A 63 -18.68 7.53 1.49
CA VAL A 63 -18.38 6.09 1.61
C VAL A 63 -19.17 5.42 2.75
N ARG A 64 -19.51 6.16 3.80
CA ARG A 64 -20.22 5.62 4.96
C ARG A 64 -21.74 5.67 4.82
N GLU A 65 -22.26 6.64 4.06
CA GLU A 65 -23.70 6.95 4.04
C GLU A 65 -24.36 6.79 2.68
N ASP A 66 -23.59 6.71 1.61
CA ASP A 66 -24.08 6.68 0.23
C ASP A 66 -23.49 5.48 -0.53
N ASP A 67 -23.74 5.40 -1.84
CA ASP A 67 -23.44 4.22 -2.68
C ASP A 67 -21.95 4.06 -3.06
N TYR A 68 -21.03 4.67 -2.31
CA TYR A 68 -19.59 4.62 -2.59
C TYR A 68 -18.88 3.58 -1.73
N GLU A 69 -18.11 2.69 -2.36
CA GLU A 69 -17.34 1.70 -1.61
C GLU A 69 -15.98 2.23 -1.14
N ARG A 70 -15.36 3.15 -1.91
CA ARG A 70 -13.95 3.55 -1.73
C ARG A 70 -13.71 4.98 -2.20
N LEU A 71 -12.74 5.64 -1.57
CA LEU A 71 -12.16 6.89 -2.01
C LEU A 71 -10.80 6.64 -2.70
N LEU A 72 -10.64 7.13 -3.93
CA LEU A 72 -9.35 7.13 -4.63
C LEU A 72 -8.78 8.55 -4.67
N VAL A 73 -7.61 8.72 -4.07
CA VAL A 73 -6.88 10.00 -4.08
C VAL A 73 -5.69 9.92 -5.02
N VAL A 74 -5.60 10.86 -5.95
CA VAL A 74 -4.49 10.97 -6.90
C VAL A 74 -3.75 12.28 -6.68
N THR A 75 -2.44 12.19 -6.47
CA THR A 75 -1.58 13.37 -6.23
C THR A 75 -0.33 13.32 -7.10
N PRO A 76 0.11 14.43 -7.71
CA PRO A 76 1.28 14.45 -8.59
C PRO A 76 2.63 14.22 -7.88
N VAL A 77 2.74 14.53 -6.58
CA VAL A 77 4.04 14.50 -5.87
C VAL A 77 3.98 13.74 -4.54
N LYS A 78 5.11 13.10 -4.18
CA LYS A 78 5.24 12.27 -2.96
C LYS A 78 4.91 13.03 -1.66
N GLN A 79 5.18 14.34 -1.62
CA GLN A 79 4.91 15.18 -0.45
C GLN A 79 3.41 15.31 -0.19
N GLN A 80 2.61 15.53 -1.24
CA GLN A 80 1.15 15.65 -1.13
C GLN A 80 0.51 14.33 -0.67
N ARG A 81 0.96 13.19 -1.22
CA ARG A 81 0.54 11.87 -0.74
C ARG A 81 0.78 11.69 0.77
N ARG A 82 1.96 12.10 1.26
CA ARG A 82 2.27 12.02 2.70
C ARG A 82 1.34 12.88 3.54
N GLN A 83 0.97 14.08 3.04
CA GLN A 83 -0.03 14.93 3.69
C GLN A 83 -1.39 14.24 3.77
N PHE A 84 -1.88 13.65 2.67
CA PHE A 84 -3.13 12.88 2.69
C PHE A 84 -3.12 11.73 3.70
N VAL A 85 -2.00 11.01 3.82
CA VAL A 85 -1.87 9.94 4.83
C VAL A 85 -1.92 10.50 6.25
N ALA A 86 -1.29 11.66 6.50
CA ALA A 86 -1.35 12.33 7.80
C ALA A 86 -2.77 12.82 8.11
N ASP A 87 -3.46 13.42 7.15
CA ASP A 87 -4.83 13.93 7.32
C ASP A 87 -5.82 12.78 7.52
N LEU A 88 -5.66 11.65 6.80
CA LEU A 88 -6.48 10.45 7.04
C LEU A 88 -6.26 9.88 8.45
N ARG A 89 -5.01 9.89 8.95
CA ARG A 89 -4.72 9.48 10.34
C ARG A 89 -5.35 10.43 11.34
N GLN A 90 -5.31 11.73 11.07
CA GLN A 90 -5.94 12.74 11.90
C GLN A 90 -7.46 12.55 11.95
N LEU A 91 -8.09 12.33 10.79
CA LEU A 91 -9.51 12.02 10.68
C LEU A 91 -9.85 10.74 11.46
N ASN A 92 -9.10 9.66 11.25
CA ASN A 92 -9.31 8.38 11.93
C ASN A 92 -9.11 8.44 13.45
N ALA A 93 -8.38 9.41 13.99
CA ALA A 93 -8.14 9.52 15.42
C ALA A 93 -9.42 9.82 16.22
N GLY A 94 -10.43 10.44 15.57
CA GLY A 94 -11.73 10.74 16.16
C GLY A 94 -12.82 9.71 15.87
N LEU A 95 -12.53 8.65 15.10
CA LEU A 95 -13.53 7.67 14.68
C LEU A 95 -13.48 6.38 15.52
N ASP A 96 -14.65 5.91 15.97
CA ASP A 96 -14.79 4.58 16.59
C ASP A 96 -14.43 3.46 15.59
N GLU A 97 -14.76 3.66 14.32
CA GLU A 97 -14.39 2.77 13.22
C GLU A 97 -13.50 3.50 12.20
N PRO A 98 -12.17 3.42 12.34
CA PRO A 98 -11.23 4.02 11.40
C PRO A 98 -11.40 3.51 9.97
N LEU A 99 -11.24 4.41 8.99
CA LEU A 99 -11.18 4.05 7.58
C LEU A 99 -9.87 3.32 7.27
N ALA A 100 -9.96 2.19 6.58
CA ALA A 100 -8.80 1.49 6.06
C ALA A 100 -8.16 2.31 4.92
N GLY A 101 -6.85 2.52 4.98
CA GLY A 101 -6.10 3.28 3.98
C GLY A 101 -4.91 2.49 3.43
N VAL A 102 -4.74 2.52 2.10
CA VAL A 102 -3.56 1.97 1.41
C VAL A 102 -2.91 3.08 0.61
N ALA A 103 -1.63 3.34 0.87
CA ALA A 103 -0.83 4.30 0.09
C ALA A 103 0.03 3.55 -0.92
N LEU A 104 -0.23 3.76 -2.21
CA LEU A 104 0.61 3.23 -3.28
C LEU A 104 1.86 4.10 -3.45
N VAL A 105 3.02 3.47 -3.33
CA VAL A 105 4.34 4.12 -3.38
C VAL A 105 5.27 3.36 -4.33
N GLY A 106 6.41 3.95 -4.69
CA GLY A 106 7.34 3.30 -5.62
C GLY A 106 8.09 2.13 -4.97
N LYS A 107 8.56 1.17 -5.78
CA LYS A 107 9.32 -0.01 -5.31
C LYS A 107 10.44 0.33 -4.33
N ARG A 108 11.20 1.41 -4.59
CA ARG A 108 12.27 1.87 -3.68
C ARG A 108 11.79 2.28 -2.29
N ASP A 109 10.56 2.80 -2.17
CA ASP A 109 9.98 3.19 -0.89
C ASP A 109 9.46 1.96 -0.10
N LEU A 110 9.39 0.75 -0.70
CA LEU A 110 8.92 -0.50 -0.09
C LEU A 110 10.01 -1.56 0.08
N CYS A 111 10.97 -1.65 -0.85
CA CYS A 111 12.00 -2.69 -0.85
C CYS A 111 12.99 -2.50 0.32
N PRO A 112 13.07 -3.43 1.29
CA PRO A 112 13.97 -3.26 2.44
C PRO A 112 15.45 -3.17 2.04
N TYR A 113 15.89 -3.96 1.06
CA TYR A 113 17.24 -3.87 0.52
C TYR A 113 17.54 -2.50 -0.12
N GLY A 114 16.55 -1.93 -0.82
CA GLY A 114 16.69 -0.62 -1.46
C GLY A 114 16.53 0.57 -0.51
N ARG A 115 15.88 0.39 0.65
CA ARG A 115 15.75 1.41 1.69
C ARG A 115 16.98 1.48 2.59
N GLU A 116 17.60 0.34 2.83
CA GLU A 116 18.82 0.22 3.63
C GLU A 116 20.10 0.22 2.78
N ASP A 117 19.99 0.59 1.49
CA ASP A 117 21.07 0.69 0.50
C ASP A 117 22.04 -0.52 0.52
N VAL A 118 21.48 -1.74 0.55
CA VAL A 118 22.22 -3.01 0.62
C VAL A 118 22.53 -3.60 -0.76
N PHE A 119 21.84 -3.14 -1.80
CA PHE A 119 22.17 -3.54 -3.17
C PHE A 119 23.52 -2.97 -3.62
N PRO A 120 24.20 -3.63 -4.59
CA PRO A 120 25.42 -3.11 -5.19
C PRO A 120 25.22 -1.66 -5.70
N PRO A 121 26.23 -0.78 -5.56
CA PRO A 121 26.10 0.65 -5.86
C PRO A 121 25.75 0.94 -7.33
N ASP A 122 26.12 0.04 -8.25
CA ASP A 122 25.90 0.20 -9.69
C ASP A 122 24.57 -0.44 -10.17
N SER A 123 23.68 -0.81 -9.25
CA SER A 123 22.42 -1.50 -9.57
C SER A 123 21.17 -0.74 -9.11
N GLY A 124 20.16 -0.69 -9.97
CA GLY A 124 18.87 -0.10 -9.65
C GLY A 124 18.06 -1.00 -8.70
N VAL A 125 17.33 -0.38 -7.75
CA VAL A 125 16.40 -1.13 -6.87
C VAL A 125 15.34 -1.88 -7.67
N HIS A 126 14.94 -1.34 -8.83
CA HIS A 126 14.01 -2.03 -9.72
C HIS A 126 14.64 -3.33 -10.23
N ASP A 127 15.76 -3.21 -10.95
CA ASP A 127 16.45 -4.34 -11.61
C ASP A 127 16.79 -5.44 -10.59
N ARG A 128 17.34 -5.08 -9.43
CA ARG A 128 17.66 -6.07 -8.39
C ARG A 128 16.44 -6.76 -7.81
N CYS A 129 15.31 -6.07 -7.70
CA CYS A 129 14.07 -6.71 -7.28
C CYS A 129 13.52 -7.65 -8.36
N GLU A 130 13.70 -7.31 -9.64
CA GLU A 130 13.36 -8.21 -10.74
C GLU A 130 14.28 -9.43 -10.72
N ASP A 131 15.60 -9.27 -10.66
CA ASP A 131 16.57 -10.37 -10.59
C ASP A 131 16.26 -11.34 -9.44
N LEU A 132 15.95 -10.81 -8.24
CA LEU A 132 15.57 -11.64 -7.09
C LEU A 132 14.27 -12.42 -7.33
N ARG A 133 13.29 -11.81 -8.01
CA ARG A 133 12.05 -12.48 -8.36
C ARG A 133 12.31 -13.58 -9.38
N GLU A 134 12.99 -13.27 -10.48
CA GLU A 134 13.28 -14.22 -11.56
C GLU A 134 14.12 -15.40 -11.04
N ASN A 135 15.19 -15.14 -10.28
CA ASN A 135 15.96 -16.23 -9.67
C ASN A 135 15.11 -17.11 -8.75
N THR A 136 14.17 -16.53 -8.00
CA THR A 136 13.26 -17.31 -7.14
C THR A 136 12.27 -18.12 -7.97
N ALA A 137 11.79 -17.55 -9.09
CA ALA A 137 10.90 -18.24 -10.03
C ALA A 137 11.64 -19.42 -10.68
N GLU A 138 12.84 -19.20 -11.21
CA GLU A 138 13.70 -20.24 -11.78
C GLU A 138 13.95 -21.40 -10.81
N LEU A 139 14.29 -21.12 -9.54
CA LEU A 139 14.49 -22.14 -8.50
C LEU A 139 13.23 -22.94 -8.17
N VAL A 140 12.06 -22.33 -8.36
CA VAL A 140 10.76 -22.92 -8.07
C VAL A 140 10.23 -23.69 -9.30
N GLU A 141 10.67 -23.32 -10.50
CA GLU A 141 10.34 -23.94 -11.78
C GLU A 141 11.28 -25.08 -12.16
N SER A 142 12.58 -25.00 -11.82
CA SER A 142 13.62 -25.95 -12.27
C SER A 142 13.38 -27.40 -11.84
N ASP A 143 12.60 -27.64 -10.79
CA ASP A 143 12.21 -28.98 -10.31
C ASP A 143 10.91 -29.51 -10.94
N GLY A 144 10.20 -28.70 -11.74
CA GLY A 144 8.95 -29.06 -12.41
C GLY A 144 9.10 -29.02 -13.93
N SER A 145 8.90 -30.16 -14.61
CA SER A 145 8.77 -30.15 -16.07
C SER A 145 7.51 -29.38 -16.48
N SER A 146 7.62 -28.09 -16.86
CA SER A 146 6.55 -27.43 -17.62
C SER A 146 6.99 -26.23 -18.48
N ASP A 147 6.50 -26.29 -19.71
CA ASP A 147 6.46 -25.37 -20.86
C ASP A 147 6.66 -23.86 -20.64
N ASP A 148 7.60 -23.32 -21.42
CA ASP A 148 8.21 -21.98 -21.46
C ASP A 148 7.21 -20.84 -21.78
N ARG A 149 6.55 -20.23 -20.78
CA ARG A 149 5.72 -19.02 -20.95
C ARG A 149 5.92 -17.98 -19.83
N PRO A 150 6.07 -16.66 -20.14
CA PRO A 150 6.40 -15.63 -19.15
C PRO A 150 5.27 -15.30 -18.16
N VAL A 151 5.68 -15.07 -16.91
CA VAL A 151 4.85 -14.79 -15.72
C VAL A 151 4.47 -13.31 -15.63
N ALA A 152 3.57 -12.85 -16.50
CA ALA A 152 3.09 -11.47 -16.44
C ALA A 152 1.58 -11.34 -16.65
N ASP A 153 0.77 -12.20 -16.02
CA ASP A 153 -0.62 -11.86 -15.69
C ASP A 153 -1.27 -12.88 -14.74
N ALA A 154 -1.26 -12.61 -13.44
CA ALA A 154 -2.03 -13.39 -12.47
C ALA A 154 -2.73 -12.45 -11.48
N VAL A 155 -3.87 -11.92 -11.92
CA VAL A 155 -4.82 -11.16 -11.08
C VAL A 155 -5.68 -12.15 -10.27
N ILE A 156 -5.48 -12.13 -8.95
CA ILE A 156 -6.43 -12.54 -7.87
C ILE A 156 -6.86 -14.03 -7.83
N ARG A 157 -6.35 -14.71 -6.78
CA ARG A 157 -6.72 -16.03 -6.21
C ARG A 157 -6.81 -17.20 -7.22
N PRO A 158 -5.76 -18.02 -7.36
CA PRO A 158 -5.85 -19.22 -8.20
C PRO A 158 -6.80 -20.24 -7.56
N ARG A 159 -7.64 -20.85 -8.39
CA ARG A 159 -8.20 -22.17 -8.10
C ARG A 159 -7.01 -23.13 -8.01
N ASN A 160 -7.09 -24.13 -7.15
CA ASN A 160 -5.96 -25.00 -6.79
C ASN A 160 -5.38 -25.80 -7.97
N ASP A 161 -6.03 -25.76 -9.13
CA ASP A 161 -5.68 -26.51 -10.34
C ASP A 161 -4.76 -25.72 -11.29
N ASP A 162 -4.46 -24.43 -11.00
CA ASP A 162 -3.62 -23.55 -11.83
C ASP A 162 -2.23 -23.27 -11.21
N VAL A 163 -1.81 -24.07 -10.22
CA VAL A 163 -0.51 -23.91 -9.56
C VAL A 163 0.57 -24.56 -10.42
N TRP A 164 1.21 -23.74 -11.23
CA TRP A 164 2.22 -24.12 -12.24
C TRP A 164 3.65 -24.31 -11.65
N TRP A 165 3.79 -24.29 -10.33
CA TRP A 165 5.05 -24.45 -9.60
C TRP A 165 4.89 -25.40 -8.41
N ASP A 166 5.97 -26.01 -7.88
CA ASP A 166 5.89 -26.92 -6.72
C ASP A 166 5.72 -26.17 -5.38
N PRO A 167 4.55 -26.26 -4.71
CA PRO A 167 4.30 -25.63 -3.42
C PRO A 167 5.26 -26.02 -2.32
N GLN A 168 5.78 -27.26 -2.33
CA GLN A 168 6.75 -27.73 -1.32
C GLN A 168 8.12 -27.09 -1.54
N THR A 169 8.62 -27.06 -2.77
CA THR A 169 9.89 -26.40 -3.11
C THR A 169 9.88 -24.93 -2.72
N GLY A 170 8.83 -24.18 -3.07
CA GLY A 170 8.72 -22.79 -2.62
C GLY A 170 8.59 -22.65 -1.09
N SER A 171 7.94 -23.61 -0.41
CA SER A 171 7.90 -23.65 1.06
C SER A 171 9.29 -23.88 1.67
N ASP A 172 10.06 -24.79 1.09
CA ASP A 172 11.38 -25.17 1.59
C ASP A 172 12.43 -24.09 1.31
N LEU A 173 12.39 -23.45 0.14
CA LEU A 173 13.14 -22.22 -0.15
C LEU A 173 12.80 -21.11 0.85
N ALA A 174 11.50 -20.89 1.13
CA ALA A 174 11.08 -19.90 2.13
C ALA A 174 11.55 -20.26 3.54
N LYS A 175 11.59 -21.54 3.93
CA LYS A 175 12.14 -21.99 5.23
C LYS A 175 13.65 -21.81 5.28
N ALA A 176 14.38 -22.17 4.23
CA ALA A 176 15.83 -22.01 4.13
C ALA A 176 16.22 -20.53 4.17
N ALA A 177 15.40 -19.64 3.59
CA ALA A 177 15.60 -18.19 3.61
C ALA A 177 15.47 -17.55 5.02
N ARG A 178 14.76 -18.19 5.96
CA ARG A 178 14.50 -17.63 7.31
C ARG A 178 15.75 -17.57 8.19
N PRO A 179 15.79 -16.67 9.20
CA PRO A 179 16.79 -16.67 10.27
C PRO A 179 17.07 -18.08 10.82
N GLY A 180 18.34 -18.51 10.78
CA GLY A 180 18.76 -19.83 11.26
C GLY A 180 18.46 -21.03 10.34
N GLY A 181 18.02 -20.79 9.10
CA GLY A 181 17.83 -21.83 8.09
C GLY A 181 19.12 -22.57 7.69
N ILE A 182 18.95 -23.78 7.16
CA ILE A 182 20.04 -24.66 6.69
C ILE A 182 20.86 -23.94 5.61
N GLY A 183 22.19 -24.00 5.69
CA GLY A 183 23.10 -23.35 4.74
C GLY A 183 23.36 -21.86 4.97
N GLN A 184 22.61 -21.20 5.88
CA GLN A 184 22.81 -19.78 6.16
C GLN A 184 23.74 -19.53 7.36
N GLN A 185 24.90 -18.93 7.10
CA GLN A 185 25.81 -18.47 8.15
C GLN A 185 25.14 -17.34 8.97
N ALA A 186 24.97 -17.58 10.27
CA ALA A 186 24.28 -16.70 11.22
C ALA A 186 25.10 -15.46 11.63
N VAL A 187 25.70 -14.75 10.66
CA VAL A 187 26.65 -13.65 10.96
C VAL A 187 26.02 -12.27 10.78
N ALA A 188 25.00 -12.11 9.93
CA ALA A 188 24.39 -10.81 9.66
C ALA A 188 22.93 -10.76 10.15
N GLY A 189 22.63 -9.79 11.03
CA GLY A 189 21.27 -9.52 11.52
C GLY A 189 20.31 -9.04 10.43
N ALA A 190 19.02 -9.00 10.77
CA ALA A 190 17.96 -8.51 9.89
C ALA A 190 18.11 -7.01 9.58
N LEU A 191 17.55 -6.59 8.45
CA LEU A 191 17.39 -5.18 8.10
C LEU A 191 16.32 -4.56 8.99
N SER A 192 16.60 -3.40 9.56
CA SER A 192 15.59 -2.57 10.24
C SER A 192 15.23 -1.44 9.29
N THR A 193 13.97 -1.39 8.86
CA THR A 193 13.49 -0.37 7.93
C THR A 193 12.18 0.22 8.42
N ALA A 194 12.00 1.54 8.26
CA ALA A 194 10.82 2.27 8.74
C ALA A 194 10.52 2.08 10.25
N GLY A 195 11.55 1.83 11.07
CA GLY A 195 11.39 1.61 12.51
C GLY A 195 10.91 0.21 12.90
N ALA A 196 10.87 -0.73 11.96
CA ALA A 196 10.54 -2.13 12.20
C ALA A 196 11.63 -3.06 11.65
N GLU A 197 11.85 -4.18 12.34
CA GLU A 197 12.69 -5.25 11.83
C GLU A 197 11.98 -5.95 10.66
N SER A 198 12.67 -6.06 9.53
CA SER A 198 12.16 -6.74 8.35
C SER A 198 12.59 -8.21 8.35
N PRO A 199 11.88 -9.12 7.67
CA PRO A 199 12.31 -10.52 7.54
C PRO A 199 13.56 -10.68 6.66
N TYR A 200 13.99 -9.61 5.97
CA TYR A 200 15.14 -9.63 5.05
C TYR A 200 16.42 -9.30 5.82
N ARG A 201 17.52 -9.95 5.45
CA ARG A 201 18.84 -9.76 6.10
C ARG A 201 19.73 -8.84 5.27
N ARG A 202 20.86 -8.39 5.85
CA ARG A 202 21.88 -7.68 5.04
C ARG A 202 22.50 -8.56 3.97
N THR A 203 22.72 -9.83 4.25
CA THR A 203 23.20 -10.79 3.27
C THR A 203 22.01 -11.42 2.56
N GLN A 204 22.03 -11.43 1.22
CA GLN A 204 20.97 -12.07 0.43
C GLN A 204 21.02 -13.59 0.68
N PRO A 205 19.87 -14.26 0.92
CA PRO A 205 19.80 -15.71 1.03
C PRO A 205 20.28 -16.37 -0.26
N THR A 206 21.01 -17.47 -0.12
CA THR A 206 21.33 -18.38 -1.22
C THR A 206 20.45 -19.62 -1.11
N ALA A 207 20.07 -20.20 -2.25
CA ALA A 207 19.43 -21.51 -2.26
C ALA A 207 20.42 -22.58 -1.77
N PRO A 208 19.95 -23.58 -1.01
CA PRO A 208 20.73 -24.79 -0.75
C PRO A 208 21.13 -25.50 -2.06
N ASP A 209 22.31 -26.12 -2.08
CA ASP A 209 22.86 -26.80 -3.27
C ASP A 209 21.96 -27.95 -3.76
N ASP A 210 21.11 -28.52 -2.90
CA ASP A 210 20.15 -29.57 -3.20
C ASP A 210 18.87 -29.09 -3.88
N ILE A 211 18.60 -27.78 -3.88
CA ILE A 211 17.43 -27.15 -4.53
C ILE A 211 17.85 -26.26 -5.71
N GLY A 212 19.07 -25.70 -5.70
CA GLY A 212 19.56 -24.78 -6.74
C GLY A 212 20.52 -25.38 -7.77
N GLY A 213 20.48 -26.69 -7.98
CA GLY A 213 21.40 -27.45 -8.85
C GLY A 213 20.98 -27.50 -10.32
#